data_AF-A0A6A2ZPN8-F1
#
_entry.id   AF-A0A6A2ZPN8-F1
#
_cell.length_a   1.000
_cell.length_b   1.000
_cell.length_c   1.000
_cell.angle_alpha   90.00
_cell.angle_beta   90.00
_cell.angle_gamma   90.00
#
_symmetry.space_group_name_H-M   'P 1'
#
loop_
_entity.id
_entity.type
_entity.pdbx_description
1 polymer ?
#
loop_
_entity_poly.entity_id
_entity_poly.type
_entity_poly.pdbx_seq_one_letter_code
_entity_poly.pdbx_strand_id
1 'polypeptide(L)'
;MRRIRILHSFSVVFLYWFYMASAQVPASSSDSDPRYVNIDERKRKRMLSNRESARRSRMRKQKQLEDLVEEVSALQKGNSQISEKISVTSQRYIEMQSANNVLRAQAMELTERLRSLNSVLHIVEEVGGYDIDIPEFPDPLLKPWQLPCTIQPIMASVDMFEC
;
A
#
# COMPACT_ATOMS: atom_id res chain seq x y z
N MET A 1 30.79 -18.40 34.73
CA MET A 1 31.61 -17.43 35.51
C MET A 1 32.13 -16.27 34.64
N ARG A 2 31.27 -15.41 34.04
CA ARG A 2 31.73 -14.23 33.26
C ARG A 2 30.97 -12.93 33.54
N ARG A 3 30.05 -12.90 34.51
CA ARG A 3 29.26 -11.69 34.85
C ARG A 3 29.85 -10.81 35.97
N ILE A 4 30.81 -11.31 36.75
CA ILE A 4 31.37 -10.59 37.91
C ILE A 4 32.51 -9.62 37.53
N ARG A 5 33.21 -9.82 36.40
CA ARG A 5 34.34 -8.96 35.99
C ARG A 5 33.94 -7.60 35.43
N ILE A 6 32.73 -7.46 34.88
CA ILE A 6 32.28 -6.20 34.27
C ILE A 6 31.92 -5.18 35.36
N LEU A 7 31.25 -5.62 36.43
CA LEU A 7 30.84 -4.75 37.54
C LEU A 7 32.01 -4.16 38.35
N HIS A 8 33.12 -4.90 38.50
CA HIS A 8 34.32 -4.37 39.14
C HIS A 8 35.01 -3.28 38.30
N SER A 9 35.00 -3.41 36.97
CA SER A 9 35.59 -2.40 36.08
C SER A 9 34.76 -1.11 36.03
N PHE A 10 33.43 -1.21 36.02
CA PHE A 10 32.55 -0.04 36.14
C PHE A 10 32.72 0.67 37.48
N SER A 11 32.86 -0.06 38.59
CA SER A 11 33.08 0.51 39.93
C SER A 11 34.39 1.29 40.01
N VAL A 12 35.49 0.77 39.45
CA VAL A 12 36.79 1.46 39.46
C VAL A 12 36.78 2.73 38.61
N VAL A 13 36.17 2.70 37.42
CA VAL A 13 36.03 3.89 36.58
C VAL A 13 35.12 4.93 37.24
N PHE A 14 34.04 4.49 37.88
CA PHE A 14 33.12 5.35 38.62
C PHE A 14 33.81 6.01 39.83
N LEU A 15 34.59 5.25 40.61
CA LEU A 15 35.35 5.75 41.75
C LEU A 15 36.47 6.70 41.31
N TYR A 16 37.15 6.42 40.20
CA TYR A 16 38.17 7.32 39.65
C TYR A 16 37.54 8.64 39.17
N TRP A 17 36.38 8.56 38.50
CA TRP A 17 35.64 9.75 38.06
C TRP A 17 35.12 10.56 39.25
N PHE A 18 34.60 9.90 40.28
CA PHE A 18 34.17 10.52 41.53
C PHE A 18 35.34 11.18 42.27
N TYR A 19 36.48 10.49 42.38
CA TYR A 19 37.71 11.01 43.00
C TYR A 19 38.25 12.24 42.25
N MET A 20 38.29 12.20 40.92
CA MET A 20 38.71 13.35 40.09
C MET A 20 37.72 14.54 40.19
N ALA A 21 36.43 14.28 40.35
CA ALA A 21 35.42 15.32 40.59
C ALA A 21 35.55 15.95 41.99
N SER A 22 35.87 15.16 43.01
CA SER A 22 36.09 15.65 44.38
C SER A 22 37.46 16.32 44.59
N ALA A 23 38.45 16.02 43.76
CA ALA A 23 39.80 16.60 43.83
C ALA A 23 39.88 18.05 43.30
N GLN A 24 38.76 18.67 42.88
CA GLN A 24 38.71 20.11 42.63
C GLN A 24 38.75 20.88 43.95
N VAL A 25 39.97 21.13 44.44
CA VAL A 25 40.26 22.06 45.53
C VAL A 25 39.70 23.45 45.19
N PRO A 26 38.94 24.12 46.08
CA PRO A 26 38.61 25.51 45.87
C PRO A 26 39.91 26.32 45.96
N ALA A 27 40.32 26.93 44.85
CA ALA A 27 41.44 27.85 44.84
C ALA A 27 41.17 28.97 45.86
N SER A 28 41.97 28.97 46.93
CA SER A 28 41.94 29.96 47.98
C SER A 28 42.10 31.36 47.38
N SER A 29 41.17 32.23 47.74
CA SER A 29 41.10 33.63 47.35
C SER A 29 42.38 34.38 47.74
N SER A 30 43.08 34.92 46.74
CA SER A 30 43.79 36.19 46.87
C SER A 30 44.11 36.70 45.45
N ASP A 31 43.49 37.82 45.10
CA ASP A 31 43.70 38.66 43.90
C ASP A 31 43.22 38.09 42.55
N SER A 32 41.94 38.31 42.24
CA SER A 32 41.35 37.92 40.96
C SER A 32 41.75 38.91 39.85
N ASP A 33 42.79 38.57 39.08
CA ASP A 33 43.09 39.21 37.79
C ASP A 33 41.80 39.16 36.92
N PRO A 34 41.28 40.31 36.42
CA PRO A 34 40.05 40.38 35.64
C PRO A 34 40.03 39.44 34.41
N ARG A 35 41.19 38.97 33.95
CA ARG A 35 41.29 37.94 32.90
C ARG A 35 40.75 36.58 33.32
N TYR A 36 40.91 36.15 34.57
CA TYR A 36 40.43 34.84 35.04
C TYR A 36 38.91 34.80 35.23
N VAL A 37 38.33 35.88 35.76
CA VAL A 37 36.87 36.02 35.91
C VAL A 37 36.15 35.96 34.55
N ASN A 38 36.74 36.56 33.50
CA ASN A 38 36.20 36.50 32.14
C ASN A 38 36.23 35.08 31.56
N ILE A 39 37.30 34.32 31.83
CA ILE A 39 37.44 32.92 31.37
C ILE A 39 36.38 32.03 32.02
N ASP A 40 36.14 32.17 33.32
CA ASP A 40 35.13 31.39 34.04
C ASP A 40 33.72 31.71 33.57
N GLU A 41 33.40 32.99 33.35
CA GLU A 41 32.10 33.39 32.81
C GLU A 41 31.89 32.87 31.39
N ARG A 42 32.95 32.88 30.55
CA ARG A 42 32.91 32.30 29.20
C ARG A 42 32.68 30.80 29.24
N LYS A 43 33.36 30.09 30.16
CA LYS A 43 33.20 28.64 30.36
C LYS A 43 31.78 28.32 30.81
N ARG A 44 31.23 29.08 31.77
CA ARG A 44 29.84 28.96 32.24
C ARG A 44 28.84 29.14 31.09
N LYS A 45 28.97 30.21 30.29
CA LYS A 45 28.13 30.44 29.11
C LYS A 45 28.23 29.31 28.08
N ARG A 46 29.42 28.77 27.82
CA ARG A 46 29.62 27.62 26.92
C ARG A 46 28.94 26.36 27.45
N MET A 47 29.02 26.07 28.75
CA MET A 47 28.34 24.92 29.35
C MET A 47 26.82 25.02 29.21
N LEU A 48 26.24 26.19 29.48
CA LEU A 48 24.80 26.41 29.30
C LEU A 48 24.38 26.31 27.83
N SER A 49 25.14 26.94 26.91
CA SER A 49 24.85 26.89 25.48
C SER A 49 24.97 25.46 24.91
N ASN A 50 26.01 24.71 25.31
CA ASN A 50 26.18 23.31 24.90
C ASN A 50 25.09 22.41 25.48
N ARG A 51 24.72 22.61 26.74
CA ARG A 51 23.59 21.91 27.36
C ARG A 51 22.30 22.15 26.57
N GLU A 52 22.02 23.39 26.23
CA GLU A 52 20.82 23.74 25.47
C GLU A 52 20.88 23.23 24.02
N SER A 53 22.04 23.25 23.38
CA SER A 53 22.20 22.72 22.02
C SER A 53 22.08 21.18 21.99
N ALA A 54 22.62 20.49 22.99
CA ALA A 54 22.45 19.05 23.17
C ALA A 54 20.98 18.69 23.41
N ARG A 55 20.27 19.46 24.26
CA ARG A 55 18.82 19.30 24.47
C ARG A 55 18.04 19.46 23.17
N ARG A 56 18.26 20.56 22.44
CA ARG A 56 17.62 20.81 21.13
C ARG A 56 17.94 19.76 20.08
N SER A 57 19.16 19.23 20.08
CA SER A 57 19.55 18.13 19.20
C SER A 57 18.78 16.86 19.51
N ARG A 58 18.67 16.48 20.80
CA ARG A 58 17.87 15.33 21.24
C ARG A 58 16.39 15.49 20.89
N MET A 59 15.81 16.66 21.17
CA MET A 59 14.41 16.94 20.82
C MET A 59 14.14 16.84 19.32
N ARG A 60 15.03 17.36 18.47
CA ARG A 60 14.89 17.24 17.00
C ARG A 60 14.93 15.78 16.54
N LYS A 61 15.87 14.99 17.05
CA LYS A 61 15.96 13.56 16.72
C LYS A 61 14.75 12.76 17.22
N GLN A 62 14.25 13.09 18.41
CA GLN A 62 13.04 12.47 18.95
C GLN A 62 11.84 12.75 18.06
N LYS A 63 11.64 14.01 17.67
CA LYS A 63 10.57 14.40 16.75
C LYS A 63 10.68 13.66 15.40
N GLN A 64 11.88 13.61 14.82
CA GLN A 64 12.09 12.87 13.56
C GLN A 64 11.75 11.39 13.67
N LEU A 65 12.02 10.76 14.83
CA LEU A 65 11.67 9.38 15.06
C LEU A 65 10.15 9.20 15.19
N GLU A 66 9.47 10.11 15.90
CA GLU A 66 8.02 10.12 16.03
C GLU A 66 7.34 10.30 14.67
N ASP A 67 7.78 11.28 13.88
CA ASP A 67 7.28 11.54 12.52
C ASP A 67 7.45 10.29 11.62
N LEU A 68 8.60 9.60 11.71
CA LEU A 68 8.85 8.38 10.92
C LEU A 68 7.99 7.20 11.38
N VAL A 69 7.74 7.05 12.69
CA VAL A 69 6.84 6.02 13.21
C VAL A 69 5.41 6.26 12.75
N GLU A 70 4.96 7.51 12.76
CA GLU A 70 3.65 7.90 12.23
C GLU A 70 3.55 7.56 10.74
N GLU A 71 4.54 7.93 9.93
CA GLU A 71 4.58 7.63 8.50
C GLU A 71 4.52 6.11 8.23
N VAL A 72 5.33 5.31 8.93
CA VAL A 72 5.31 3.84 8.81
C VAL A 72 3.93 3.29 9.17
N SER A 73 3.31 3.78 10.25
CA SER A 73 1.98 3.32 10.66
C SER A 73 0.90 3.68 9.64
N ALA A 74 0.97 4.87 9.03
CA ALA A 74 0.06 5.32 7.99
C ALA A 74 0.22 4.48 6.72
N LEU A 75 1.46 4.21 6.30
CA LEU A 75 1.77 3.35 5.15
C LEU A 75 1.33 1.90 5.38
N GLN A 76 1.53 1.35 6.57
CA GLN A 76 1.06 0.01 6.93
C GLN A 76 -0.47 -0.07 6.83
N LYS A 77 -1.18 0.91 7.39
CA LYS A 77 -2.64 1.00 7.27
C LYS A 77 -3.09 1.09 5.81
N GLY A 78 -2.43 1.94 5.02
CA GLY A 78 -2.69 2.07 3.58
C GLY A 78 -2.50 0.76 2.83
N ASN A 79 -1.40 0.05 3.09
CA ASN A 79 -1.12 -1.25 2.49
C ASN A 79 -2.17 -2.30 2.86
N SER A 80 -2.59 -2.36 4.12
CA SER A 80 -3.67 -3.27 4.54
C SER A 80 -4.98 -2.98 3.81
N GLN A 81 -5.36 -1.70 3.69
CA GLN A 81 -6.57 -1.31 2.95
C GLN A 81 -6.50 -1.65 1.46
N ILE A 82 -5.35 -1.43 0.82
CA ILE A 82 -5.15 -1.79 -0.59
C ILE A 82 -5.23 -3.32 -0.76
N SER A 83 -4.60 -4.07 0.13
CA SER A 83 -4.64 -5.54 0.11
C SER A 83 -6.06 -6.09 0.25
N GLU A 84 -6.86 -5.53 1.16
CA GLU A 84 -8.27 -5.89 1.31
C GLU A 84 -9.08 -5.59 0.04
N LYS A 85 -8.90 -4.39 -0.55
CA LYS A 85 -9.56 -4.03 -1.81
C LYS A 85 -9.21 -4.97 -2.96
N ILE A 86 -7.93 -5.37 -3.06
CA ILE A 86 -7.48 -6.35 -4.04
C ILE A 86 -8.19 -7.68 -3.81
N SER A 87 -8.22 -8.18 -2.58
CA SER A 87 -8.88 -9.43 -2.24
C SER A 87 -10.37 -9.43 -2.64
N VAL A 88 -11.11 -8.38 -2.26
CA VAL A 88 -12.53 -8.24 -2.63
C VAL A 88 -12.72 -8.17 -4.14
N THR A 89 -11.88 -7.42 -4.85
CA THR A 89 -11.98 -7.27 -6.30
C THR A 89 -11.65 -8.58 -7.03
N SER A 90 -10.62 -9.30 -6.58
CA SER A 90 -10.26 -10.62 -7.10
C SER A 90 -11.40 -11.62 -6.91
N GLN A 91 -12.05 -11.62 -5.74
CA GLN A 91 -13.20 -12.51 -5.49
C GLN A 91 -14.37 -12.21 -6.45
N ARG A 92 -14.72 -10.93 -6.60
CA ARG A 92 -15.76 -10.50 -7.56
C ARG A 92 -15.40 -10.85 -9.01
N TYR A 93 -14.13 -10.73 -9.38
CA TYR A 93 -13.65 -11.13 -10.70
C TYR A 93 -13.85 -12.62 -10.94
N ILE A 94 -13.51 -13.47 -9.96
CA ILE A 94 -13.71 -14.92 -10.04
C ILE A 94 -15.19 -15.26 -10.24
N GLU A 95 -16.08 -14.61 -9.48
CA GLU A 95 -17.54 -14.78 -9.61
C GLU A 95 -18.07 -14.34 -10.97
N MET A 96 -17.62 -13.19 -11.48
CA MET A 96 -17.99 -12.72 -12.81
C MET A 96 -17.46 -13.65 -13.90
N GLN A 97 -16.23 -14.16 -13.76
CA GLN A 97 -15.62 -15.08 -14.71
C GLN A 97 -16.36 -16.44 -14.72
N SER A 98 -16.80 -16.94 -13.57
CA SER A 98 -17.56 -18.18 -13.50
C SER A 98 -18.94 -18.03 -14.17
N ALA A 99 -19.63 -16.92 -13.91
CA ALA A 99 -20.88 -16.59 -14.60
C ALA A 99 -20.68 -16.47 -16.11
N ASN A 100 -19.60 -15.83 -16.54
CA ASN A 100 -19.26 -15.72 -17.96
C ASN A 100 -18.98 -17.09 -18.60
N ASN A 101 -18.29 -17.99 -17.91
CA ASN A 101 -18.06 -19.35 -18.38
C ASN A 101 -19.36 -20.15 -18.53
N VAL A 102 -20.31 -20.00 -17.60
CA VAL A 102 -21.64 -20.61 -17.71
C VAL A 102 -22.37 -20.09 -18.95
N LEU A 103 -22.39 -18.77 -19.16
CA LEU A 103 -23.02 -18.18 -20.33
C LEU A 103 -22.38 -18.65 -21.64
N ARG A 104 -21.03 -18.79 -21.68
CA ARG A 104 -20.33 -19.36 -22.84
C ARG A 104 -20.73 -20.81 -23.10
N ALA A 105 -20.83 -21.64 -22.05
CA ALA A 105 -21.26 -23.03 -22.19
C ALA A 105 -22.70 -23.14 -22.73
N GLN A 106 -23.61 -22.30 -22.22
CA GLN A 106 -24.99 -22.24 -22.71
C GLN A 106 -25.07 -21.77 -24.16
N ALA A 107 -24.27 -20.77 -24.53
CA ALA A 107 -24.19 -20.30 -25.92
C ALA A 107 -23.70 -21.42 -26.85
N MET A 108 -22.63 -22.14 -26.46
CA MET A 108 -22.12 -23.29 -27.22
C MET A 108 -23.18 -24.37 -27.39
N GLU A 109 -23.91 -24.73 -26.32
CA GLU A 109 -24.97 -25.73 -26.36
C GLU A 109 -26.09 -25.32 -27.34
N LEU A 110 -26.54 -24.07 -27.29
CA LEU A 110 -27.56 -23.56 -28.20
C LEU A 110 -27.07 -23.56 -29.66
N THR A 111 -25.83 -23.14 -29.90
CA THR A 111 -25.25 -23.17 -31.26
C THR A 111 -25.13 -24.59 -31.79
N GLU A 112 -24.77 -25.57 -30.95
CA GLU A 112 -24.72 -26.98 -31.35
C GLU A 112 -26.11 -27.50 -31.71
N ARG A 113 -27.12 -27.22 -30.88
CA ARG A 113 -28.52 -27.59 -31.16
C ARG A 113 -29.01 -26.98 -32.47
N LEU A 114 -28.68 -25.70 -32.73
CA LEU A 114 -29.02 -25.04 -33.99
C LEU A 114 -28.30 -25.68 -35.19
N ARG A 115 -27.00 -25.99 -35.09
CA ARG A 115 -26.28 -26.69 -36.15
C ARG A 115 -26.85 -28.08 -36.42
N SER A 116 -27.25 -28.80 -35.39
CA SER A 116 -27.93 -30.10 -35.54
C SER A 116 -29.26 -29.95 -36.30
N LEU A 117 -30.08 -28.94 -35.97
CA LEU A 117 -31.32 -28.66 -36.69
C LEU A 117 -31.07 -28.25 -38.15
N ASN A 118 -30.09 -27.39 -38.39
CA ASN A 118 -29.68 -26.99 -39.74
C ASN A 118 -29.21 -28.20 -40.57
N SER A 119 -28.47 -29.13 -39.95
CA SER A 119 -28.05 -30.37 -40.62
C SER A 119 -29.24 -31.26 -40.99
N VAL A 120 -30.25 -31.37 -40.13
CA VAL A 120 -31.50 -32.10 -40.45
C VAL A 120 -32.23 -31.42 -41.61
N LEU A 121 -32.26 -30.10 -41.62
CA LEU A 121 -32.94 -29.32 -42.65
C LEU A 121 -32.27 -29.49 -44.02
N HIS A 122 -30.94 -29.52 -44.09
CA HIS A 122 -30.22 -29.89 -45.32
C HIS A 122 -30.56 -31.30 -45.83
N ILE A 123 -30.70 -32.29 -44.93
CA ILE A 123 -31.13 -33.64 -45.34
C ILE A 123 -32.55 -33.60 -45.93
N VAL A 124 -33.46 -32.81 -45.35
CA VAL A 124 -34.83 -32.66 -45.85
C VAL A 124 -34.87 -31.95 -47.21
N GLU A 125 -34.02 -30.94 -47.41
CA GLU A 125 -33.83 -30.28 -48.70
C GLU A 125 -33.34 -31.26 -49.77
N GLU A 126 -32.31 -32.06 -49.49
CA GLU A 126 -31.78 -33.07 -50.41
C GLU A 126 -32.82 -34.15 -50.79
N VAL A 127 -33.65 -34.59 -49.84
CA VAL A 127 -34.65 -35.64 -50.06
C VAL A 127 -35.96 -35.08 -50.65
N GLY A 128 -36.33 -33.86 -50.26
CA GLY A 128 -37.62 -33.24 -50.57
C GLY A 128 -37.63 -32.37 -51.82
N GLY A 129 -36.47 -31.93 -52.30
CA GLY A 129 -36.34 -31.07 -53.50
C GLY A 129 -36.86 -29.64 -53.30
N TYR A 130 -37.00 -29.19 -52.05
CA TYR A 130 -37.35 -27.81 -51.69
C TYR A 130 -36.06 -27.05 -51.37
N ASP A 131 -35.88 -25.88 -51.97
CA ASP A 131 -34.78 -24.94 -51.68
C ASP A 131 -35.05 -24.26 -50.34
N ILE A 132 -34.20 -24.49 -49.33
CA ILE A 132 -34.38 -23.94 -47.98
C ILE A 132 -33.19 -23.06 -47.64
N ASP A 133 -33.40 -21.74 -47.56
CA ASP A 133 -32.38 -20.78 -47.12
C ASP A 133 -32.03 -20.99 -45.63
N ILE A 134 -30.98 -21.76 -45.35
CA ILE A 134 -30.50 -22.02 -43.98
C ILE A 134 -29.47 -20.95 -43.57
N PRO A 135 -29.72 -20.16 -42.50
CA PRO A 135 -28.74 -19.20 -42.01
C PRO A 135 -27.52 -19.87 -41.36
N GLU A 136 -26.31 -19.56 -41.84
CA GLU A 136 -25.06 -19.93 -41.17
C GLU A 136 -24.80 -19.00 -39.96
N PHE A 137 -24.89 -19.55 -38.75
CA PHE A 137 -24.54 -18.80 -37.54
C PHE A 137 -23.02 -18.89 -37.26
N PRO A 138 -22.30 -17.76 -37.17
CA PRO A 138 -20.89 -17.77 -36.83
C PRO A 138 -20.66 -18.33 -35.41
N ASP A 139 -19.53 -19.01 -35.20
CA ASP A 139 -19.14 -19.51 -33.88
C ASP A 139 -19.05 -18.34 -32.87
N PRO A 140 -19.87 -18.35 -31.80
CA PRO A 140 -19.83 -17.33 -30.75
C PRO A 140 -18.46 -17.16 -30.09
N LEU A 141 -17.59 -18.18 -30.16
CA LEU A 141 -16.26 -18.16 -29.55
C LEU A 141 -15.21 -17.44 -30.40
N LEU A 142 -15.41 -17.34 -31.72
CA LEU A 142 -14.44 -16.67 -32.60
C LEU A 142 -14.50 -15.15 -32.47
N LYS A 143 -15.63 -14.59 -32.03
CA LYS A 143 -15.82 -13.13 -31.85
C LYS A 143 -16.70 -12.81 -30.64
N PRO A 144 -16.17 -12.92 -29.40
CA PRO A 144 -16.94 -12.76 -28.16
C PRO A 144 -17.67 -11.41 -28.01
N TRP A 145 -17.27 -10.39 -28.79
CA TRP A 145 -17.76 -9.02 -28.71
C TRP A 145 -18.52 -8.57 -29.97
N GLN A 146 -18.78 -9.46 -30.94
CA GLN A 146 -19.64 -9.14 -32.08
C GLN A 146 -21.00 -9.79 -31.84
N LEU A 147 -21.94 -9.01 -31.27
CA LEU A 147 -23.34 -9.41 -31.19
C LEU A 147 -23.88 -9.60 -32.62
N PRO A 148 -24.47 -10.75 -32.96
CA PRO A 148 -25.07 -11.00 -34.29
C PRO A 148 -26.24 -10.08 -34.63
N CYS A 149 -26.77 -9.37 -33.63
CA CYS A 149 -27.90 -8.47 -33.79
C CYS A 149 -27.40 -7.04 -33.97
N THR A 150 -27.69 -6.43 -35.11
CA THR A 150 -27.59 -4.98 -35.29
C THR A 150 -28.51 -4.32 -34.27
N ILE A 151 -27.93 -3.68 -33.25
CA ILE A 151 -28.69 -2.81 -32.35
C ILE A 151 -29.15 -1.63 -33.21
N GLN A 152 -30.38 -1.68 -33.71
CA GLN A 152 -31.00 -0.49 -34.27
C GLN A 152 -31.13 0.53 -33.13
N PRO A 153 -30.63 1.75 -33.29
CA PRO A 153 -30.75 2.75 -32.25
C PRO A 153 -32.23 3.00 -31.97
N ILE A 154 -32.64 2.78 -30.72
CA ILE A 154 -33.94 3.18 -30.22
C ILE A 154 -33.95 4.70 -30.31
N MET A 155 -34.67 5.26 -31.28
CA MET A 155 -34.92 6.70 -31.32
C MET A 155 -35.78 7.06 -30.12
N ALA A 156 -35.20 7.69 -29.11
CA ALA A 156 -35.98 8.30 -28.04
C ALA A 156 -36.83 9.42 -28.66
N SER A 157 -38.16 9.28 -28.60
CA SER A 157 -39.08 10.37 -28.96
C SER A 157 -38.91 11.51 -27.95
N VAL A 158 -38.76 12.73 -28.45
CA VAL A 158 -38.37 13.95 -27.71
C VAL A 158 -39.47 14.51 -26.78
N ASP A 159 -40.65 13.92 -26.68
CA ASP A 159 -41.81 14.60 -26.09
C ASP A 159 -42.15 14.26 -24.63
N MET A 160 -41.20 13.84 -23.78
CA MET A 160 -41.51 13.49 -22.37
C MET A 160 -41.06 14.49 -21.30
N PHE A 161 -40.65 15.71 -21.64
CA PHE A 161 -40.36 16.74 -20.63
C PHE A 161 -41.01 18.08 -20.97
N GLU A 162 -42.34 18.12 -20.93
CA GLU A 162 -43.08 19.33 -20.54
C GLU A 162 -43.93 19.02 -19.30
N CYS A 163 -43.42 19.41 -18.13
CA CYS A 163 -44.14 19.78 -16.91
C CYS A 163 -43.17 20.49 -15.96
#